data_AF-A0A659XXP8-F1
#
_entry.id   AF-A0A659XXP8-F1
#
_cell.length_a   1.000
_cell.length_b   1.000
_cell.length_c   1.000
_cell.angle_alpha   90.00
_cell.angle_beta   90.00
_cell.angle_gamma   90.00
#
_symmetry.space_group_name_H-M   'P 1'
#
loop_
_entity.id
_entity.type
_entity.pdbx_description
1 polymer ?
#
loop_
_entity_poly.entity_id
_entity_poly.type
_entity_poly.pdbx_seq_one_letter_code
_entity_poly.pdbx_strand_id
1 'polypeptide(L)' 'VEFSDWETLERLRQAPPHPIIEGVMLKRWDSPYLAGRPKGPWFKWKRDPHTIDAVLMYAQRGHGKRSSFYS' A
#
# COMPACT_ATOMS: atom_id res chain seq x y z
N VAL A 1 14.53 7.36 -10.43
CA VAL A 1 13.88 7.53 -11.75
C VAL A 1 13.51 8.99 -11.81
N GLU A 2 14.08 9.73 -12.75
CA GLU A 2 13.66 11.10 -13.01
C GLU A 2 12.20 11.08 -13.48
N PHE A 3 11.38 11.99 -12.97
CA PHE A 3 10.00 12.17 -13.39
C PHE A 3 9.70 13.67 -13.42
N SER A 4 8.97 14.11 -14.43
CA SER A 4 8.64 15.52 -14.66
C SER A 4 7.32 15.94 -14.02
N ASP A 5 6.43 14.99 -13.76
CA ASP A 5 5.04 15.24 -13.38
C ASP A 5 4.43 14.06 -12.63
N TRP A 6 3.28 14.32 -12.01
CA TRP A 6 2.51 13.33 -11.27
C TRP A 6 1.84 12.28 -12.16
N GLU A 7 1.47 12.62 -13.40
CA GLU A 7 0.83 11.71 -14.34
C GLU A 7 1.76 10.55 -14.74
N THR A 8 3.05 10.83 -14.87
CA THR A 8 4.08 9.82 -15.12
C THR A 8 4.18 8.83 -13.97
N LEU A 9 4.13 9.32 -12.73
CA LEU A 9 4.10 8.44 -11.55
C LEU A 9 2.82 7.62 -11.48
N GLU A 10 1.67 8.20 -11.82
CA GLU A 10 0.39 7.48 -11.87
C GLU A 10 0.42 6.35 -12.92
N ARG A 11 0.98 6.59 -14.11
CA ARG A 11 1.17 5.53 -15.12
C ARG A 11 2.06 4.40 -14.62
N LEU A 12 3.17 4.74 -13.97
CA LEU A 12 4.09 3.75 -13.40
C LEU A 12 3.44 2.97 -12.25
N ARG A 13 2.56 3.62 -11.48
CA ARG A 13 1.76 2.96 -10.44
C ARG A 13 0.80 1.95 -11.05
N GLN A 14 0.02 2.35 -12.06
CA GLN A 14 -1.00 1.51 -12.68
C GLN A 14 -0.43 0.34 -13.51
N ALA A 15 0.60 0.61 -14.30
CA ALA A 15 1.22 -0.34 -15.22
C ALA A 15 2.72 -0.51 -14.91
N PRO A 16 3.07 -1.20 -13.80
CA PRO A 16 4.47 -1.42 -13.47
C PRO A 16 5.13 -2.38 -14.46
N PRO A 17 6.44 -2.30 -14.67
CA PRO A 17 7.18 -3.14 -15.62
C PRO A 17 7.17 -4.63 -15.25
N HIS A 18 6.84 -4.96 -14.00
CA HIS A 18 6.75 -6.33 -13.51
C HIS A 18 5.49 -6.52 -12.65
N PRO A 19 4.71 -7.60 -12.83
CA PRO A 19 3.40 -7.78 -12.17
C PRO A 19 3.46 -7.84 -10.63
N ILE A 20 4.59 -8.29 -10.08
CA ILE A 20 4.84 -8.39 -8.62
C ILE A 20 4.95 -6.99 -7.97
N ILE A 21 5.25 -5.94 -8.73
CA ILE A 21 5.40 -4.59 -8.17
C ILE A 21 4.03 -4.06 -7.73
N GLU A 22 3.88 -3.70 -6.46
CA GLU A 22 2.60 -3.26 -5.90
C GLU A 22 2.29 -1.78 -6.16
N GLY A 23 3.27 -0.97 -6.55
CA GLY A 23 3.12 0.47 -6.79
C GLY A 23 4.45 1.22 -6.63
N VAL A 24 4.39 2.51 -6.32
CA VAL A 24 5.56 3.39 -6.19
C VAL A 24 5.82 3.80 -4.74
N MET A 25 7.08 4.10 -4.43
CA MET A 25 7.50 4.68 -3.15
C MET A 25 7.80 6.16 -3.34
N LEU A 26 7.13 7.02 -2.59
CA LEU A 26 7.40 8.46 -2.57
C LEU A 26 8.30 8.76 -1.37
N LYS A 27 9.47 9.33 -1.62
CA LYS A 27 10.43 9.73 -0.58
C LYS A 27 10.86 11.17 -0.84
N ARG A 28 10.89 11.98 0.22
CA ARG A 28 11.53 13.29 0.15
C ARG A 28 13.04 13.13 -0.06
N TRP A 29 13.60 13.91 -0.98
CA TRP A 29 15.02 13.82 -1.33
C TRP A 29 15.93 14.14 -0.14
N ASP A 30 15.53 15.11 0.67
CA ASP A 30 16.20 15.56 1.89
C ASP A 30 15.87 14.72 3.13
N SER A 31 15.09 13.63 2.99
CA SER A 31 14.69 12.83 4.14
C SER A 31 15.85 11.98 4.69
N PRO A 32 16.19 12.10 5.99
CA PRO A 32 17.18 11.23 6.60
C PRO A 32 16.63 9.82 6.78
N TYR A 33 17.53 8.84 6.86
CA TYR A 33 17.15 7.50 7.29
C TYR A 33 16.90 7.50 8.80
N LEU A 34 15.65 7.26 9.20
CA LEU A 34 15.24 7.28 10.60
C LEU A 34 14.91 5.86 11.09
N ALA A 35 15.46 5.51 12.24
CA ALA A 35 15.14 4.24 12.89
C ALA A 35 13.72 4.25 13.50
N GLY A 36 13.13 3.06 13.64
CA GLY A 36 11.79 2.88 14.20
C GLY A 36 10.69 2.96 13.15
N ARG A 37 9.52 3.48 13.53
CA ARG A 37 8.33 3.58 12.66
C ARG A 37 7.82 5.03 12.54
N PRO A 38 8.67 5.99 12.16
CA PRO A 38 8.24 7.37 11.95
C PRO A 38 7.25 7.45 10.79
N LYS A 39 6.18 8.23 10.95
CA LYS A 39 5.22 8.51 9.89
C LYS A 39 5.65 9.79 9.17
N GLY A 40 5.50 9.82 7.83
CA GLY A 40 5.67 11.05 7.05
C GLY A 40 6.87 11.14 6.10
N PRO A 41 8.09 10.64 6.40
CA PRO A 41 9.20 10.85 5.47
C PRO A 41 9.02 10.08 4.16
N TRP A 42 8.52 8.84 4.27
CA TRP A 42 8.34 7.93 3.15
C TRP A 42 6.90 7.42 3.08
N PHE A 43 6.34 7.42 1.88
CA PHE A 43 4.99 6.93 1.61
C PHE A 43 5.02 5.79 0.60
N LYS A 44 4.22 4.75 0.89
CA LYS A 44 3.90 3.70 -0.07
C LYS A 44 2.63 4.11 -0.83
N TRP A 45 2.73 4.26 -2.14
CA TRP A 45 1.60 4.57 -3.00
C TRP A 45 1.30 3.36 -3.89
N LYS A 46 0.41 2.51 -3.39
CA LYS A 46 0.07 1.22 -4.03
C LYS A 46 -0.94 1.41 -5.15
N ARG A 47 -1.00 0.42 -6.05
CA ARG A 47 -2.10 0.22 -7.01
C ARG A 47 -3.45 0.15 -6.30
N ASP A 48 -4.49 0.35 -7.10
CA ASP A 48 -5.84 0.22 -6.62
C ASP A 48 -6.10 -1.25 -6.22
N PRO A 49 -6.76 -1.48 -5.08
CA PRO A 49 -7.04 -2.84 -4.63
C PRO A 49 -7.96 -3.54 -5.63
N HIS A 50 -7.74 -4.84 -5.80
CA HIS A 50 -8.69 -5.67 -6.55
C HIS A 50 -9.99 -5.81 -5.77
N THR A 51 -11.12 -5.66 -6.48
CA THR A 51 -12.46 -5.92 -5.95
C THR A 51 -12.93 -7.30 -6.40
N ILE A 52 -13.65 -8.00 -5.53
CA ILE A 52 -14.26 -9.30 -5.82
C ILE A 52 -15.68 -9.32 -5.26
N ASP A 53 -16.59 -9.99 -5.96
CA ASP A 53 -17.93 -10.29 -5.48
C ASP A 53 -17.95 -11.70 -4.88
N ALA A 54 -18.29 -11.81 -3.60
CA ALA A 54 -18.25 -13.08 -2.88
C ALA A 54 -19.36 -13.19 -1.83
N VAL A 55 -19.78 -14.42 -1.54
CA VAL A 55 -20.73 -14.75 -0.46
C VAL A 55 -19.96 -15.27 0.75
N LEU A 56 -20.25 -14.73 1.93
CA LEU A 56 -19.64 -15.18 3.20
C LEU A 56 -20.27 -16.52 3.63
N MET A 57 -19.46 -17.56 3.75
CA MET A 57 -19.94 -18.90 4.13
C MET A 57 -19.83 -19.18 5.64
N TYR A 58 -18.77 -18.71 6.28
CA TYR A 58 -18.51 -18.90 7.71
C TYR A 58 -17.64 -17.77 8.26
N ALA A 59 -17.65 -17.58 9.58
CA ALA A 59 -16.83 -16.58 10.26
C ALA A 59 -16.15 -17.16 11.51
N GLN A 60 -14.86 -16.86 11.69
CA GLN A 60 -14.07 -17.30 12.85
C GLN A 60 -14.16 -16.25 13.98
N ARG A 61 -14.17 -16.69 15.24
CA ARG A 61 -14.11 -15.76 16.38
C ARG A 61 -12.73 -15.12 16.45
N GLY A 62 -12.69 -13.80 16.61
CA GLY A 62 -11.46 -13.04 16.72
C GLY A 62 -10.68 -13.38 17.99
N HIS A 63 -9.44 -12.89 18.06
CA HIS A 63 -8.55 -13.11 19.20
C HIS A 63 -7.96 -11.79 19.70
N GLY A 64 -7.42 -11.79 20.93
CA GLY A 64 -6.80 -10.62 21.56
C GLY A 64 -7.76 -9.42 21.63
N LYS A 65 -7.35 -8.27 21.08
CA LYS A 65 -8.16 -7.04 21.06
C LYS A 65 -9.51 -7.17 20.33
N ARG A 66 -9.71 -8.22 19.52
CA ARG A 66 -10.95 -8.47 18.76
C ARG A 66 -11.67 -9.74 19.20
N SER A 67 -11.44 -10.24 20.41
CA SER A 67 -12.04 -11.48 20.93
C SER A 67 -13.57 -11.49 21.00
N SER A 68 -14.18 -10.31 21.12
CA SER A 68 -15.64 -10.15 21.16
C SER A 68 -16.31 -10.14 19.79
N PHE A 69 -15.55 -10.13 18.68
CA PHE A 69 -16.07 -10.04 17.31
C PHE A 69 -15.69 -11.27 16.50
N TYR A 70 -16.39 -11.50 15.39
CA TYR A 70 -15.90 -12.41 14.34
C TYR A 70 -14.88 -11.66 13.47
N SER A 71 -13.67 -12.20 13.33
CA SER A 71 -12.53 -11.53 12.66
C SER A 71 -11.57 -12.53 12.05
#